data_AF-A0A8J8AEB1-F1
#
_entry.id   AF-A0A8J8AEB1-F1
#
_cell.length_a   1.000
_cell.length_b   1.000
_cell.length_c   1.000
_cell.angle_alpha   90.00
_cell.angle_beta   90.00
_cell.angle_gamma   90.00
#
_symmetry.space_group_name_H-M   'P 1'
#
loop_
_entity.id
_entity.type
_entity.pdbx_description
1 polymer ?
#
loop_
_entity_poly.entity_id
_entity_poly.type
_entity_poly.pdbx_seq_one_letter_code
_entity_poly.pdbx_strand_id
1 'polypeptide(L)'
;MKTANKLLLWFVSLFLCGIVVYSYQIVGFYWMIVVLNGELSRIWVAVLVAGLRFVIQSALLLGILRLILKALPSLEVYLKSTTPLVVAGMTGSILRLFYNDWVPFRIIVEQIALMFGLILAMLLLGRGLSAGKKSYLSCALAGLLVFLILVPIPL
;
A
#
# COMPACT_ATOMS: atom_id res chain seq x y z
N MET A 1 -7.73 16.85 23.74
CA MET A 1 -6.85 15.65 23.89
C MET A 1 -7.37 14.39 23.18
N LYS A 2 -8.68 14.04 23.20
CA LYS A 2 -9.19 12.80 22.58
C LYS A 2 -8.99 12.68 21.05
N THR A 3 -9.00 13.78 20.31
CA THR A 3 -8.89 13.78 18.83
C THR A 3 -7.45 13.60 18.32
N ALA A 4 -6.48 14.22 19.00
CA ALA A 4 -5.06 14.09 18.66
C ALA A 4 -4.58 12.64 18.77
N ASN A 5 -5.06 11.91 19.79
CA ASN A 5 -4.70 10.50 19.98
C ASN A 5 -5.23 9.60 18.86
N LYS A 6 -6.41 9.93 18.30
CA LYS A 6 -6.98 9.18 17.16
C LYS A 6 -6.21 9.44 15.86
N LEU A 7 -5.85 10.69 15.58
CA LEU A 7 -5.06 11.05 14.40
C LEU A 7 -3.67 10.41 14.43
N LEU A 8 -3.01 10.44 15.58
CA LEU A 8 -1.73 9.78 15.77
C LEU A 8 -1.85 8.26 15.56
N LEU A 9 -2.89 7.63 16.12
CA LEU A 9 -3.13 6.21 15.92
C LEU A 9 -3.34 5.86 14.44
N TRP A 10 -4.12 6.66 13.72
CA TRP A 10 -4.30 6.52 12.27
C TRP A 10 -2.95 6.63 11.55
N PHE A 11 -2.18 7.67 11.84
CA PHE A 11 -0.87 7.89 11.23
C PHE A 11 0.06 6.70 11.46
N VAL A 12 0.24 6.26 12.71
CA VAL A 12 1.15 5.16 13.05
C VAL A 12 0.69 3.85 12.42
N SER A 13 -0.62 3.55 12.46
CA SER A 13 -1.15 2.31 11.89
C SER A 13 -0.98 2.26 10.37
N LEU A 14 -1.26 3.37 9.68
CA LEU A 14 -1.05 3.49 8.25
C LEU A 14 0.44 3.44 7.90
N PHE A 15 1.28 4.11 8.66
CA PHE A 15 2.73 4.10 8.45
C PHE A 15 3.30 2.69 8.53
N LEU A 16 2.97 1.94 9.59
CA LEU A 16 3.39 0.54 9.74
C LEU A 16 2.82 -0.35 8.63
N CYS A 17 1.55 -0.17 8.27
CA CYS A 17 0.95 -0.90 7.14
C CYS A 17 1.71 -0.62 5.84
N GLY A 18 2.10 0.65 5.61
CA GLY A 18 2.90 1.07 4.46
C GLY A 18 4.25 0.38 4.36
N ILE A 19 4.97 0.23 5.48
CA ILE A 19 6.24 -0.51 5.51
C ILE A 19 6.03 -1.94 5.03
N VAL A 20 4.95 -2.58 5.45
CA VAL A 20 4.66 -3.98 5.07
C VAL A 20 4.21 -4.07 3.61
N VAL A 21 3.30 -3.21 3.16
CA VAL A 21 2.82 -3.16 1.77
C VAL A 21 3.98 -2.91 0.80
N TYR A 22 4.90 -2.00 1.16
CA TYR A 22 6.07 -1.67 0.34
C TYR A 22 7.34 -2.44 0.72
N SER A 23 7.22 -3.51 1.51
CA SER A 23 8.36 -4.32 1.96
C SER A 23 9.20 -4.83 0.78
N TYR A 24 8.56 -5.19 -0.35
CA TYR A 24 9.26 -5.62 -1.56
C TYR A 24 10.22 -4.53 -2.08
N GLN A 25 9.82 -3.25 -2.04
CA GLN A 25 10.69 -2.14 -2.44
C GLN A 25 11.87 -1.98 -1.47
N ILE A 26 11.63 -2.15 -0.17
CA ILE A 26 12.67 -2.10 0.86
C ILE A 26 13.70 -3.21 0.64
N VAL A 27 13.26 -4.44 0.38
CA VAL A 27 14.15 -5.58 0.07
C VAL A 27 14.94 -5.33 -1.22
N GLY A 28 14.32 -4.75 -2.25
CA GLY A 28 15.05 -4.38 -3.47
C GLY A 28 16.11 -3.31 -3.22
N PHE A 29 15.79 -2.31 -2.40
CA PHE A 29 16.74 -1.27 -2.02
C PHE A 29 17.89 -1.85 -1.18
N TYR A 30 17.61 -2.81 -0.30
CA TYR A 30 18.65 -3.56 0.42
C TYR A 30 19.64 -4.23 -0.54
N TRP A 31 19.15 -4.99 -1.52
CA TRP A 31 20.02 -5.63 -2.50
C TRP A 31 20.87 -4.62 -3.28
N MET A 32 20.29 -3.46 -3.62
CA MET A 32 21.04 -2.38 -4.27
C MET A 32 22.17 -1.83 -3.38
N ILE A 33 21.93 -1.62 -2.08
CA ILE A 33 22.99 -1.19 -1.14
C ILE A 33 24.11 -2.23 -1.10
N VAL A 34 23.77 -3.53 -1.00
CA VAL A 34 24.75 -4.62 -0.93
C VAL A 34 25.60 -4.66 -2.20
N VAL A 35 24.99 -4.60 -3.38
CA VAL A 35 25.70 -4.65 -4.67
C VAL A 35 26.61 -3.43 -4.86
N LEU A 36 26.18 -2.25 -4.43
CA LEU A 36 26.97 -1.01 -4.51
C LEU A 36 27.97 -0.83 -3.36
N ASN A 37 28.07 -1.81 -2.45
CA ASN A 37 28.91 -1.75 -1.24
C ASN A 37 28.67 -0.48 -0.41
N GLY A 38 27.39 -0.10 -0.26
CA GLY A 38 26.98 1.09 0.47
C GLY A 38 26.73 0.85 1.96
N GLU A 39 26.48 1.93 2.70
CA GLU A 39 26.15 1.85 4.12
C GLU A 39 24.74 1.29 4.35
N LEU A 40 24.64 0.17 5.09
CA LEU A 40 23.36 -0.47 5.41
C LEU A 40 22.41 0.44 6.19
N SER A 41 22.92 1.44 6.94
CA SER A 41 22.10 2.43 7.65
C SER A 41 21.15 3.20 6.72
N ARG A 42 21.46 3.29 5.42
CA ARG A 42 20.61 3.95 4.41
C ARG A 42 19.28 3.23 4.18
N ILE A 43 19.15 1.97 4.62
CA ILE A 43 17.88 1.23 4.54
C ILE A 43 16.74 1.93 5.30
N TRP A 44 17.06 2.67 6.37
CA TRP A 44 16.07 3.42 7.14
C TRP A 44 15.39 4.51 6.30
N VAL A 45 16.07 5.07 5.29
CA VAL A 45 15.47 6.01 4.35
C VAL A 45 14.38 5.32 3.54
N ALA A 46 14.63 4.11 3.03
CA ALA A 46 13.64 3.34 2.30
C ALA A 46 12.43 2.97 3.18
N VAL A 47 12.67 2.61 4.45
CA VAL A 47 11.59 2.33 5.43
C VAL A 47 10.73 3.58 5.68
N LEU A 48 11.36 4.73 5.91
CA LEU A 48 10.67 6.00 6.14
C LEU A 48 9.84 6.42 4.93
N VAL A 49 10.43 6.35 3.72
CA VAL A 49 9.76 6.70 2.47
C VAL A 49 8.58 5.77 2.21
N ALA A 50 8.73 4.46 2.42
CA ALA A 50 7.66 3.48 2.28
C ALA A 50 6.45 3.78 3.18
N GLY A 51 6.71 4.00 4.47
CA GLY A 51 5.65 4.31 5.43
C GLY A 51 4.95 5.65 5.13
N LEU A 52 5.71 6.72 4.88
CA LEU A 52 5.15 8.04 4.57
C LEU A 52 4.34 8.04 3.28
N ARG A 53 4.83 7.37 2.25
CA ARG A 53 4.14 7.28 0.96
C ARG A 53 2.77 6.63 1.10
N PHE A 54 2.68 5.56 1.87
CA PHE A 54 1.39 4.90 2.11
C PHE A 54 0.42 5.76 2.93
N VAL A 55 0.92 6.52 3.92
CA VAL A 55 0.11 7.48 4.66
C VAL A 55 -0.49 8.53 3.72
N ILE A 56 0.33 9.10 2.83
CA ILE A 56 -0.11 10.11 1.85
C ILE A 56 -1.14 9.52 0.87
N GLN A 57 -0.87 8.35 0.31
CA GLN A 57 -1.81 7.65 -0.57
C GLN A 57 -3.14 7.33 0.12
N SER A 58 -3.08 6.88 1.37
CA SER A 58 -4.27 6.59 2.17
C SER A 58 -5.06 7.87 2.46
N ALA A 59 -4.38 8.96 2.81
CA ALA A 59 -5.03 10.26 3.04
C ALA A 59 -5.72 10.78 1.76
N LEU A 60 -5.06 10.65 0.61
CA LEU A 60 -5.64 11.00 -0.70
C LEU A 60 -6.86 10.14 -1.02
N LEU A 61 -6.75 8.82 -0.87
CA LEU A 61 -7.86 7.90 -1.10
C LEU A 61 -9.05 8.23 -0.19
N LEU A 62 -8.81 8.43 1.11
CA LEU A 62 -9.86 8.80 2.07
C LEU A 62 -10.49 10.16 1.71
N GLY A 63 -9.68 11.11 1.25
CA GLY A 63 -10.17 12.40 0.74
C GLY A 63 -11.10 12.23 -0.46
N ILE A 64 -10.70 11.43 -1.45
CA ILE A 64 -11.51 11.13 -2.64
C ILE A 64 -12.80 10.39 -2.25
N LEU A 65 -12.72 9.38 -1.40
CA LEU A 65 -13.88 8.65 -0.92
C LEU A 65 -14.86 9.56 -0.18
N ARG A 66 -14.35 10.50 0.64
CA ARG A 66 -15.18 11.51 1.30
C ARG A 66 -15.87 12.42 0.28
N LEU A 67 -15.20 12.80 -0.80
CA LEU A 67 -15.77 13.66 -1.83
C LEU A 67 -16.84 12.93 -2.66
N ILE A 68 -16.57 11.69 -3.08
CA ILE A 68 -17.46 10.91 -3.96
C ILE A 68 -18.62 10.29 -3.18
N LEU A 69 -18.32 9.64 -2.05
CA LEU A 69 -19.28 8.82 -1.30
C LEU A 69 -19.84 9.52 -0.05
N LYS A 70 -19.31 10.70 0.31
CA LYS A 70 -19.67 11.42 1.55
C LYS A 70 -19.55 10.59 2.83
N ALA A 71 -18.78 9.51 2.78
CA ALA A 71 -18.57 8.56 3.86
C ALA A 71 -17.07 8.36 4.12
N LEU A 72 -16.73 8.11 5.38
CA LEU A 72 -15.37 7.85 5.83
C LEU A 72 -15.36 6.50 6.58
N PRO A 73 -14.53 5.54 6.16
CA PRO A 73 -14.43 4.26 6.86
C PRO A 73 -13.80 4.46 8.25
N SER A 74 -14.16 3.60 9.20
CA SER A 74 -13.42 3.51 10.46
C SER A 74 -12.01 2.96 10.20
N LEU A 75 -11.07 3.23 11.12
CA LEU A 75 -9.69 2.73 11.03
C LEU A 75 -9.67 1.20 10.91
N GLU A 76 -10.53 0.53 11.69
CA GLU A 76 -10.63 -0.93 11.68
C GLU A 76 -11.08 -1.47 10.31
N VAL A 77 -12.13 -0.88 9.73
CA VAL A 77 -12.61 -1.26 8.39
C VAL A 77 -11.51 -1.02 7.36
N TYR A 78 -10.85 0.13 7.42
CA TYR A 78 -9.77 0.47 6.49
C TYR A 78 -8.61 -0.53 6.58
N LEU A 79 -8.10 -0.80 7.78
CA LEU A 79 -6.99 -1.73 7.99
C LEU A 79 -7.35 -3.15 7.53
N LYS A 80 -8.55 -3.64 7.86
CA LYS A 80 -9.05 -4.94 7.38
C LYS A 80 -9.10 -4.98 5.85
N SER A 81 -9.59 -3.92 5.22
CA SER A 81 -9.61 -3.80 3.76
C SER A 81 -8.21 -3.75 3.15
N THR A 82 -7.18 -3.24 3.84
CA THR A 82 -5.80 -3.22 3.33
C THR A 82 -5.05 -4.56 3.42
N THR A 83 -5.62 -5.58 4.08
CA THR A 83 -4.98 -6.89 4.24
C THR A 83 -4.50 -7.53 2.92
N PRO A 84 -5.26 -7.49 1.81
CA PRO A 84 -4.78 -8.07 0.54
C PRO A 84 -3.53 -7.36 -0.01
N LEU A 85 -3.38 -6.06 0.22
CA LEU A 85 -2.17 -5.31 -0.16
C LEU A 85 -0.97 -5.71 0.70
N VAL A 86 -1.20 -5.95 1.99
CA VAL A 86 -0.16 -6.46 2.91
C VAL A 86 0.35 -7.83 2.42
N VAL A 87 -0.57 -8.73 2.05
CA VAL A 87 -0.22 -10.05 1.51
C VAL A 87 0.55 -9.92 0.19
N ALA A 88 0.14 -9.01 -0.70
CA ALA A 88 0.85 -8.75 -1.94
C ALA A 88 2.28 -8.24 -1.69
N GLY A 89 2.46 -7.29 -0.77
CA GLY A 89 3.77 -6.77 -0.39
C GLY A 89 4.70 -7.83 0.19
N MET A 90 4.19 -8.68 1.09
CA MET A 90 4.94 -9.81 1.65
C MET A 90 5.32 -10.83 0.58
N THR A 91 4.39 -11.18 -0.31
CA THR A 91 4.66 -12.06 -1.45
C THR A 91 5.77 -11.49 -2.34
N GLY A 92 5.73 -10.20 -2.64
CA GLY A 92 6.78 -9.52 -3.41
C GLY A 92 8.14 -9.55 -2.71
N SER A 93 8.17 -9.36 -1.39
CA SER A 93 9.41 -9.49 -0.59
C SER A 93 10.00 -10.90 -0.68
N ILE A 94 9.16 -11.93 -0.53
CA ILE A 94 9.59 -13.33 -0.66
C ILE A 94 10.16 -13.56 -2.06
N LEU A 95 9.48 -13.11 -3.11
CA LEU A 95 9.98 -13.24 -4.48
C LEU A 95 11.35 -12.56 -4.67
N ARG A 96 11.59 -11.40 -4.06
CA ARG A 96 12.90 -10.73 -4.11
C ARG A 96 14.00 -11.42 -3.31
N LEU A 97 13.64 -12.11 -2.24
CA LEU A 97 14.61 -12.87 -1.43
C LEU A 97 15.04 -14.16 -2.14
N PHE A 98 14.10 -14.88 -2.75
CA PHE A 98 14.36 -16.22 -3.31
C PHE A 98 14.61 -16.23 -4.82
N TYR A 99 14.11 -15.24 -5.56
CA TYR A 99 14.19 -15.18 -7.03
C TYR A 99 14.80 -13.86 -7.50
N ASN A 100 15.85 -13.37 -6.81
CA ASN A 100 16.45 -12.08 -7.13
C ASN A 100 16.99 -12.00 -8.58
N ASP A 101 17.55 -13.11 -9.07
CA ASP A 101 18.21 -13.17 -10.38
C ASP A 101 17.21 -13.27 -11.56
N TRP A 102 15.96 -13.62 -11.28
CA TRP A 102 14.90 -13.80 -12.30
C TRP A 102 14.07 -12.53 -12.44
N VAL A 103 14.74 -11.43 -12.78
CA VAL A 103 14.19 -10.07 -12.78
C VAL A 103 12.90 -9.93 -13.60
N PRO A 104 12.80 -10.41 -14.86
CA PRO A 104 11.61 -10.19 -15.68
C PRO A 104 10.37 -10.90 -15.12
N PHE A 105 10.52 -12.17 -14.73
CA PHE A 105 9.44 -12.96 -14.14
C PHE A 105 8.97 -12.34 -12.82
N ARG A 106 9.92 -12.01 -11.94
CA ARG A 106 9.64 -11.41 -10.64
C ARG A 106 8.85 -10.10 -10.78
N ILE A 107 9.28 -9.20 -11.67
CA ILE A 107 8.59 -7.91 -11.88
C ILE A 107 7.14 -8.15 -12.28
N ILE A 108 6.89 -9.06 -13.23
CA ILE A 108 5.53 -9.37 -13.69
C ILE A 108 4.68 -9.89 -12.52
N VAL A 109 5.19 -10.86 -11.75
CA VAL A 109 4.44 -11.45 -10.64
C VAL A 109 4.19 -10.43 -9.51
N GLU A 110 5.16 -9.58 -9.19
CA GLU A 110 4.99 -8.49 -8.20
C GLU A 110 3.88 -7.53 -8.62
N GLN A 111 3.88 -7.08 -9.88
CA GLN A 111 2.86 -6.15 -10.38
C GLN A 111 1.47 -6.80 -10.38
N ILE A 112 1.37 -8.06 -10.80
CA ILE A 112 0.13 -8.82 -10.77
C ILE A 112 -0.38 -8.93 -9.32
N ALA A 113 0.48 -9.32 -8.37
CA ALA A 113 0.11 -9.47 -6.97
C ALA A 113 -0.38 -8.15 -6.37
N LEU A 114 0.32 -7.04 -6.63
CA LEU A 114 -0.06 -5.70 -6.14
C LEU A 114 -1.38 -5.23 -6.75
N MET A 115 -1.59 -5.46 -8.05
CA MET A 115 -2.83 -5.11 -8.73
C MET A 115 -4.02 -5.91 -8.16
N PHE A 116 -3.87 -7.23 -8.00
CA PHE A 116 -4.91 -8.05 -7.37
C PHE A 116 -5.16 -7.64 -5.91
N GLY A 117 -4.10 -7.39 -5.14
CA GLY A 117 -4.19 -6.89 -3.77
C GLY A 117 -4.96 -5.58 -3.68
N LEU A 118 -4.69 -4.63 -4.58
CA LEU A 118 -5.42 -3.38 -4.65
C LEU A 118 -6.90 -3.57 -4.97
N ILE A 119 -7.22 -4.34 -6.02
CA ILE A 119 -8.61 -4.56 -6.44
C ILE A 119 -9.40 -5.18 -5.29
N LEU A 120 -8.85 -6.22 -4.65
CA LEU A 120 -9.47 -6.86 -3.50
C LEU A 120 -9.63 -5.89 -2.32
N ALA A 121 -8.63 -5.05 -2.05
CA ALA A 121 -8.71 -4.05 -1.00
C ALA A 121 -9.85 -3.05 -1.23
N MET A 122 -10.03 -2.57 -2.47
CA MET A 122 -11.11 -1.65 -2.80
C MET A 122 -12.49 -2.30 -2.75
N LEU A 123 -12.61 -3.56 -3.17
CA LEU A 123 -13.85 -4.31 -3.05
C LEU A 123 -14.24 -4.51 -1.58
N LEU A 124 -13.28 -4.86 -0.71
CA LEU A 124 -13.51 -4.99 0.72
C LEU A 124 -13.87 -3.65 1.36
N LEU A 125 -13.22 -2.56 0.94
CA LEU A 125 -13.51 -1.22 1.44
C LEU A 125 -14.92 -0.78 1.05
N GLY A 126 -15.32 -1.04 -0.20
CA GLY A 126 -16.69 -0.83 -0.66
C GLY A 126 -17.72 -1.64 0.13
N ARG A 127 -17.40 -2.90 0.49
CA ARG A 127 -18.26 -3.74 1.35
C ARG A 127 -18.41 -3.14 2.75
N GLY A 128 -17.28 -2.76 3.36
CA GLY A 128 -17.24 -2.22 4.72
C GLY A 128 -17.93 -0.87 4.89
N LEU A 129 -18.06 -0.11 3.80
CA LEU A 129 -18.81 1.15 3.77
C LEU A 129 -20.33 0.96 3.64
N SER A 130 -20.84 -0.28 3.57
CA SER A 130 -22.28 -0.62 3.44
C SER A 130 -23.02 0.10 2.31
N ALA A 131 -22.27 0.61 1.33
CA ALA A 131 -22.81 1.41 0.28
C ALA A 131 -23.21 0.46 -0.88
N GLY A 132 -24.45 0.59 -1.38
CA GLY A 132 -25.03 -0.35 -2.36
C GLY A 132 -24.20 -0.53 -3.64
N LYS A 133 -24.65 -1.37 -4.58
CA LYS A 133 -23.91 -1.78 -5.81
C LYS A 133 -23.13 -0.65 -6.53
N LYS A 134 -23.65 0.59 -6.56
CA LYS A 134 -22.98 1.76 -7.15
C LYS A 134 -21.67 2.17 -6.45
N SER A 135 -21.53 1.95 -5.16
CA SER A 135 -20.36 2.37 -4.37
C SER A 135 -19.14 1.48 -4.55
N TYR A 136 -19.34 0.21 -4.91
CA TYR A 136 -18.23 -0.71 -5.21
C TYR A 136 -17.43 -0.24 -6.42
N LEU A 137 -18.13 0.13 -7.48
CA LEU A 137 -17.52 0.62 -8.72
C LEU A 137 -16.78 1.94 -8.45
N SER A 138 -17.39 2.86 -7.69
CA SER A 138 -16.75 4.12 -7.31
C SER A 138 -15.52 3.93 -6.41
N CYS A 139 -15.55 2.99 -5.45
CA CYS A 139 -14.38 2.65 -4.64
C CYS A 139 -13.27 2.03 -5.48
N ALA A 140 -13.60 1.10 -6.38
CA ALA A 140 -12.64 0.46 -7.26
C ALA A 140 -11.98 1.48 -8.20
N LEU A 141 -12.76 2.38 -8.81
CA LEU A 141 -12.24 3.45 -9.68
C LEU A 141 -11.39 4.46 -8.91
N ALA A 142 -11.81 4.89 -7.72
CA ALA A 142 -11.03 5.79 -6.89
C ALA A 142 -9.70 5.17 -6.43
N GLY A 143 -9.74 3.89 -6.03
CA GLY A 143 -8.54 3.14 -5.67
C GLY A 143 -7.59 2.93 -6.84
N LEU A 144 -8.12 2.61 -8.03
CA LEU A 144 -7.34 2.51 -9.26
C LEU A 144 -6.66 3.85 -9.59
N LEU A 145 -7.39 4.97 -9.45
CA LEU A 145 -6.86 6.30 -9.72
C LEU A 145 -5.71 6.66 -8.76
N VAL A 146 -5.88 6.41 -7.45
CA VAL A 146 -4.83 6.65 -6.45
C VAL A 146 -3.62 5.75 -6.70
N PHE A 147 -3.85 4.49 -7.10
CA PHE A 147 -2.77 3.56 -7.43
C PHE A 147 -2.00 3.96 -8.69
N LEU A 148 -2.69 4.34 -9.76
CA LEU A 148 -2.06 4.77 -11.02
C LEU A 148 -1.30 6.09 -10.88
N ILE A 149 -1.77 7.01 -10.04
CA ILE A 149 -1.11 8.30 -9.83
C ILE A 149 0.16 8.17 -8.97
N LEU A 150 0.23 7.18 -8.07
CA LEU A 150 1.28 7.12 -7.03
C LEU A 150 2.10 5.83 -6.99
N VAL A 151 1.75 4.78 -7.73
CA VAL A 151 2.65 3.66 -7.98
C VAL A 151 3.49 4.02 -9.19
N PRO A 152 4.80 4.30 -9.04
CA PRO A 152 5.67 4.30 -10.18
C PRO A 152 5.64 2.85 -10.66
N ILE A 153 4.97 2.63 -11.79
CA ILE A 153 5.25 1.49 -12.63
C ILE A 153 6.75 1.63 -12.89
N PRO A 154 7.61 0.72 -12.43
CA PRO A 154 8.98 0.71 -12.90
C PRO A 154 8.89 0.44 -14.40
N LEU A 155 9.08 1.50 -15.19
CA LEU A 155 9.41 1.42 -16.60
C LEU A 155 10.81 0.83 -16.73
#